data_AF-A0A495ZEY1-F1
#
_entry.id   AF-A0A495ZEY1-F1
#
_cell.length_a   1.000
_cell.length_b   1.000
_cell.length_c   1.000
_cell.angle_alpha   90.00
_cell.angle_beta   90.00
_cell.angle_gamma   90.00
#
_symmetry.space_group_name_H-M   'P 1'
#
loop_
_entity.id
_entity.type
_entity.pdbx_description
1 polymer ?
#
loop_
_entity_poly.entity_id
_entity_poly.type
_entity_poly.pdbx_seq_one_letter_code
_entity_poly.pdbx_strand_id
1 'polypeptide(L)'
;MKIRPFYSISILAIVLGLCAIGWLVFQPKQMEPVITYKSVTPESRTAGNGQSAEERYEATLKERTARDIEYMLESGTDNADMQALKKAMQSPEYLEYKRKQDAIFPGFNLVLWWDFLESQGIKSSARELQEKNFRECFPTGDYADYEPIMRKKLAELFLELDLPVDGMDKQTVREYTLAVLNEFRSDWNHKIWMRGYFNGYDGDVAWADNVRQNAANIVTELTPADIDTSPLRTESVTMPNTTHRVEEVSDTVSLPNTHTEALPALKDLAQVPQTIQRTEPEPVKQHTPDIPGFLTETQFQDTLRAHFSPERLNRALATLNRYGSEEGLQRLKESDPEVATRLENFIQPNKERD
;
A
#
# COMPACT_ATOMS: atom_id res chain seq x y z
N MET A 1 45.42 -40.66 4.03
CA MET A 1 44.31 -41.64 4.10
C MET A 1 44.12 -42.28 2.73
N LYS A 2 44.32 -43.60 2.60
CA LYS A 2 44.07 -44.33 1.35
C LYS A 2 42.56 -44.62 1.25
N ILE A 3 41.83 -43.82 0.48
CA ILE A 3 40.41 -44.06 0.19
C ILE A 3 40.36 -45.35 -0.65
N ARG A 4 39.66 -46.37 -0.14
CA ARG A 4 39.56 -47.67 -0.80
C ARG A 4 38.74 -47.47 -2.09
N PRO A 5 39.20 -48.01 -3.24
CA PRO A 5 38.59 -47.75 -4.56
C PRO A 5 37.12 -48.19 -4.68
N PHE A 6 36.64 -49.03 -3.75
CA PHE A 6 35.25 -49.45 -3.68
C PHE A 6 34.26 -48.33 -3.31
N TYR A 7 34.66 -47.34 -2.52
CA TYR A 7 33.74 -46.25 -2.13
C TYR A 7 33.42 -45.31 -3.29
N SER A 8 34.39 -45.07 -4.18
CA SER A 8 34.21 -44.27 -5.38
C SER A 8 33.20 -44.89 -6.35
N ILE A 9 33.16 -46.22 -6.46
CA ILE A 9 32.20 -46.92 -7.33
C ILE A 9 30.78 -46.83 -6.76
N SER A 10 30.61 -46.97 -5.44
CA SER A 10 29.29 -46.85 -4.80
C SER A 10 28.69 -45.45 -4.92
N ILE A 11 29.50 -44.40 -4.76
CA ILE A 11 29.02 -43.02 -4.92
C ILE A 11 28.59 -42.76 -6.37
N LEU A 12 29.36 -43.25 -7.35
CA LEU A 12 29.05 -43.06 -8.76
C LEU A 12 27.75 -43.80 -9.17
N ALA A 13 27.51 -44.98 -8.60
CA ALA A 13 26.26 -45.71 -8.79
C ALA A 13 25.04 -44.98 -8.19
N ILE A 14 25.19 -44.35 -7.03
CA ILE A 14 24.11 -43.55 -6.40
C ILE A 14 23.80 -42.32 -7.26
N VAL A 15 24.82 -41.59 -7.74
CA VAL A 15 24.62 -40.42 -8.60
C VAL A 15 23.93 -40.80 -9.91
N LEU A 16 24.35 -41.90 -10.55
CA LEU A 16 23.69 -42.39 -11.77
C LEU A 16 22.24 -42.82 -11.52
N GLY A 17 21.96 -43.44 -10.36
CA GLY A 17 20.59 -43.77 -9.95
C GLY A 17 19.71 -42.53 -9.78
N LEU A 18 20.22 -41.48 -9.14
CA LEU A 18 19.50 -40.21 -8.96
C LEU A 18 19.26 -39.50 -10.30
N CYS A 19 20.23 -39.52 -11.22
CA CYS A 19 20.05 -38.96 -12.56
C CYS A 19 18.99 -39.72 -13.37
N ALA A 20 18.94 -41.05 -13.26
CA ALA A 20 17.92 -41.86 -13.94
C ALA A 20 16.50 -41.61 -13.38
N ILE A 21 16.38 -41.45 -12.06
CA ILE A 21 15.11 -41.09 -11.40
C ILE A 21 14.67 -39.68 -11.83
N GLY A 22 15.60 -38.72 -11.85
CA GLY A 22 15.35 -37.38 -12.36
C GLY A 22 14.85 -37.40 -13.81
N TRP A 23 15.47 -38.19 -14.68
CA TRP A 23 15.03 -38.33 -16.07
C TRP A 23 13.61 -38.93 -16.21
N LEU A 24 13.24 -39.87 -15.33
CA LEU A 24 11.90 -40.48 -15.31
C LEU A 24 10.82 -39.51 -14.80
N VAL A 25 11.14 -38.69 -13.80
CA VAL A 25 10.20 -37.72 -13.20
C VAL A 25 10.05 -36.47 -14.09
N PHE A 26 11.13 -36.04 -14.74
CA PHE A 26 11.15 -34.87 -15.61
C PHE A 26 11.03 -35.23 -17.10
N GLN A 27 10.43 -36.38 -17.44
CA GLN A 27 10.03 -36.59 -18.83
C GLN A 27 9.08 -35.45 -19.21
N PRO A 28 9.41 -34.66 -20.26
CA PRO A 28 8.53 -33.59 -20.70
C PRO A 28 7.21 -34.25 -21.07
N LYS A 29 6.16 -33.96 -20.29
CA LYS A 29 4.80 -34.32 -20.67
C LYS A 29 4.65 -33.86 -22.11
N GLN A 30 4.30 -34.80 -23.00
CA GLN A 30 4.01 -34.47 -24.39
C GLN A 30 3.04 -33.29 -24.34
N MET A 31 3.51 -32.10 -24.73
CA MET A 31 2.63 -30.97 -24.87
C MET A 31 1.60 -31.41 -25.88
N GLU A 32 0.32 -31.36 -25.47
CA GLU A 32 -0.78 -31.60 -26.39
C GLU A 32 -0.49 -30.81 -27.66
N PRO A 33 -0.67 -31.42 -28.85
CA PRO A 33 -0.34 -30.76 -30.10
C PRO A 33 -1.02 -29.41 -30.07
N VAL A 34 -0.22 -28.35 -30.19
CA VAL A 34 -0.69 -26.97 -30.29
C VAL A 34 -1.88 -27.02 -31.23
N ILE A 35 -3.07 -26.77 -30.69
CA ILE A 35 -4.26 -26.60 -31.49
C ILE A 35 -3.93 -25.38 -32.34
N THR A 36 -3.44 -25.62 -33.55
CA THR A 36 -3.35 -24.61 -34.58
C THR A 36 -4.80 -24.21 -34.78
N TYR A 37 -5.21 -23.13 -34.11
CA TYR A 37 -6.45 -22.47 -34.40
C TYR A 37 -6.39 -22.20 -35.90
N LYS A 38 -7.12 -23.01 -36.68
CA LYS A 38 -7.47 -22.64 -38.04
C LYS A 38 -7.91 -21.21 -37.91
N SER A 39 -7.27 -20.31 -38.66
CA SER A 39 -7.71 -18.94 -38.81
C SER A 39 -9.20 -19.02 -39.06
N VAL A 40 -9.99 -18.76 -38.03
CA VAL A 40 -11.43 -18.61 -38.16
C VAL A 40 -11.49 -17.37 -39.04
N THR A 41 -11.79 -17.59 -40.33
CA THR A 41 -12.23 -16.54 -41.22
C THR A 41 -13.15 -15.70 -40.37
N PRO A 42 -12.82 -14.41 -40.09
CA PRO A 42 -13.61 -13.63 -39.16
C PRO A 42 -15.04 -13.76 -39.66
N GLU A 43 -15.88 -14.44 -38.86
CA GLU A 43 -17.31 -14.39 -39.08
C GLU A 43 -17.58 -12.91 -39.16
N SER A 44 -18.06 -12.48 -40.32
CA SER A 44 -18.55 -11.14 -40.53
C SER A 44 -19.61 -10.95 -39.47
N ARG A 45 -19.19 -10.40 -38.32
CA ARG A 45 -20.07 -10.01 -37.24
C ARG A 45 -21.07 -9.13 -37.91
N THR A 46 -22.27 -9.67 -38.10
CA THR A 46 -23.45 -8.93 -38.46
C THR A 46 -23.42 -7.70 -37.58
N ALA A 47 -23.41 -6.52 -38.19
CA ALA A 47 -23.33 -5.24 -37.52
C ALA A 47 -24.50 -5.11 -36.54
N GLY A 48 -24.32 -5.69 -35.35
CA GLY A 48 -25.27 -5.63 -34.26
C GLY A 48 -25.22 -4.21 -33.72
N ASN A 49 -26.36 -3.54 -33.82
CA ASN A 49 -26.70 -2.23 -33.25
C ASN A 49 -25.52 -1.35 -32.86
N GLY A 50 -25.31 -0.31 -33.67
CA GLY A 50 -24.27 0.71 -33.54
C GLY A 50 -24.37 1.51 -32.25
N GLN A 51 -23.96 0.90 -31.13
CA GLN A 51 -23.54 1.65 -29.96
C GLN A 51 -22.16 2.23 -30.24
N SER A 52 -22.07 3.55 -30.09
CA SER A 52 -20.82 4.30 -30.13
C SER A 52 -19.86 3.81 -29.05
N ALA A 53 -18.57 4.08 -29.22
CA ALA A 53 -17.56 3.76 -28.20
C ALA A 53 -17.90 4.41 -26.84
N GLU A 54 -18.48 5.61 -26.88
CA GLU A 54 -18.93 6.36 -25.71
C GLU A 54 -20.08 5.64 -24.98
N GLU A 55 -21.08 5.15 -25.70
CA GLU A 55 -22.20 4.41 -25.10
C GLU A 55 -21.74 3.10 -24.47
N ARG A 56 -20.74 2.43 -25.06
CA ARG A 56 -20.13 1.24 -24.46
C ARG A 56 -19.37 1.59 -23.18
N TYR A 57 -18.57 2.66 -23.22
CA TYR A 57 -17.85 3.14 -22.05
C TYR A 57 -18.80 3.49 -20.89
N GLU A 58 -19.87 4.23 -21.17
CA GLU A 58 -20.91 4.59 -20.19
C GLU A 58 -21.60 3.36 -19.60
N ALA A 59 -21.93 2.36 -20.43
CA ALA A 59 -22.53 1.11 -19.95
C ALA A 59 -21.57 0.36 -19.02
N THR A 60 -20.31 0.21 -19.42
CA THR A 60 -19.28 -0.45 -18.61
C THR A 60 -18.97 0.32 -17.33
N LEU A 61 -19.00 1.66 -17.36
CA LEU A 61 -18.83 2.50 -16.19
C LEU A 61 -19.96 2.28 -15.19
N LYS A 62 -21.22 2.30 -15.64
CA LYS A 62 -22.39 2.05 -14.78
C LYS A 62 -22.36 0.66 -14.15
N GLU A 63 -21.99 -0.36 -14.92
CA GLU A 63 -21.85 -1.73 -14.42
C GLU A 63 -20.76 -1.85 -13.35
N ARG A 64 -19.57 -1.27 -13.58
CA ARG A 64 -18.49 -1.21 -12.57
C ARG A 64 -18.91 -0.44 -11.33
N THR A 65 -19.55 0.71 -11.53
CA THR A 65 -20.07 1.56 -10.45
C THR A 65 -21.06 0.80 -9.58
N ALA A 66 -21.97 0.03 -10.18
CA ALA A 66 -22.92 -0.80 -9.44
C ALA A 66 -22.22 -1.87 -8.58
N ARG A 67 -21.20 -2.53 -9.13
CA ARG A 67 -20.38 -3.51 -8.37
C ARG A 67 -19.60 -2.86 -7.23
N ASP A 68 -19.02 -1.69 -7.45
CA ASP A 68 -18.29 -0.96 -6.40
C ASP A 68 -19.22 -0.52 -5.26
N ILE A 69 -20.45 -0.10 -5.61
CA ILE A 69 -21.51 0.22 -4.63
C ILE A 69 -21.87 -1.03 -3.82
N GLU A 70 -22.10 -2.15 -4.47
CA GLU A 70 -22.42 -3.42 -3.82
C GLU A 70 -21.31 -3.82 -2.83
N TYR A 71 -20.06 -3.86 -3.30
CA TYR A 71 -18.90 -4.22 -2.47
C TYR A 71 -18.69 -3.28 -1.26
N MET A 72 -18.78 -1.97 -1.45
CA MET A 72 -18.61 -0.99 -0.38
C MET A 72 -19.73 -1.05 0.67
N LEU A 73 -20.93 -1.50 0.28
CA LEU A 73 -22.10 -1.50 1.15
C LEU A 73 -22.37 -2.84 1.83
N GLU A 74 -21.95 -3.95 1.23
CA GLU A 74 -21.97 -5.27 1.89
C GLU A 74 -21.08 -5.32 3.13
N SER A 75 -20.06 -4.46 3.18
CA SER A 75 -19.16 -4.28 4.31
C SER A 75 -19.60 -3.15 5.26
N GLY A 76 -20.77 -2.54 5.09
CA GLY A 76 -21.23 -1.46 5.97
C GLY A 76 -22.14 -1.96 7.11
N THR A 77 -21.94 -1.50 8.35
CA THR A 77 -23.03 -1.52 9.33
C THR A 77 -24.15 -0.57 8.87
N ASP A 78 -25.41 -1.00 8.96
CA ASP A 78 -26.58 -0.20 8.57
C ASP A 78 -26.81 0.99 9.52
N ASN A 79 -26.02 2.04 9.35
CA ASN A 79 -26.09 3.29 10.09
C ASN A 79 -26.43 4.46 9.15
N ALA A 80 -26.84 5.58 9.73
CA ALA A 80 -27.31 6.75 8.98
C ALA A 80 -26.25 7.29 7.99
N ASP A 81 -24.97 7.28 8.39
CA ASP A 81 -23.86 7.75 7.55
C ASP A 81 -23.66 6.82 6.34
N MET A 82 -23.78 5.51 6.54
CA MET A 82 -23.65 4.52 5.47
C MET A 82 -24.85 4.54 4.52
N GLN A 83 -26.05 4.82 5.01
CA GLN A 83 -27.21 5.07 4.17
C GLN A 83 -27.07 6.36 3.36
N ALA A 84 -26.50 7.43 3.95
CA ALA A 84 -26.18 8.66 3.24
C ALA A 84 -25.13 8.42 2.15
N LEU A 85 -24.07 7.68 2.45
CA LEU A 85 -23.04 7.29 1.49
C LEU A 85 -23.61 6.42 0.35
N LYS A 86 -24.44 5.43 0.68
CA LYS A 86 -25.16 4.61 -0.32
C LYS A 86 -25.96 5.47 -1.29
N LYS A 87 -26.75 6.39 -0.74
CA LYS A 87 -27.57 7.31 -1.54
C LYS A 87 -26.70 8.21 -2.42
N ALA A 88 -25.60 8.73 -1.87
CA ALA A 88 -24.63 9.53 -2.61
C ALA A 88 -23.98 8.73 -3.75
N MET A 89 -23.56 7.49 -3.53
CA MET A 89 -22.94 6.67 -4.58
C MET A 89 -23.94 6.25 -5.66
N GLN A 90 -25.24 6.24 -5.38
CA GLN A 90 -26.28 6.01 -6.40
C GLN A 90 -26.60 7.26 -7.24
N SER A 91 -25.96 8.40 -6.96
CA SER A 91 -26.20 9.66 -7.65
C SER A 91 -25.50 9.77 -9.01
N PRO A 92 -26.00 10.62 -9.93
CA PRO A 92 -25.29 10.95 -11.16
C PRO A 92 -23.90 11.55 -10.93
N GLU A 93 -23.70 12.29 -9.84
CA GLU A 93 -22.42 12.91 -9.47
C GLU A 93 -21.35 11.85 -9.16
N TYR A 94 -21.74 10.69 -8.61
CA TYR A 94 -20.80 9.59 -8.39
C TYR A 94 -20.28 9.01 -9.71
N LEU A 95 -21.10 8.95 -10.77
CA LEU A 95 -20.64 8.55 -12.10
C LEU A 95 -19.64 9.55 -12.66
N GLU A 96 -19.84 10.85 -12.45
CA GLU A 96 -18.88 11.88 -12.85
C GLU A 96 -17.56 11.75 -12.09
N TYR A 97 -17.63 11.55 -10.77
CA TYR A 97 -16.46 11.22 -9.95
C TYR A 97 -15.72 10.00 -10.51
N LYS A 98 -16.43 8.92 -10.84
CA LYS A 98 -15.82 7.70 -11.40
C LYS A 98 -15.17 7.93 -12.75
N ARG A 99 -15.74 8.77 -13.65
CA ARG A 99 -15.07 9.15 -14.90
C ARG A 99 -13.73 9.85 -14.63
N LYS A 100 -13.71 10.82 -13.72
CA LYS A 100 -12.50 11.55 -13.34
C LYS A 100 -11.47 10.61 -12.69
N GLN A 101 -11.92 9.69 -11.85
CA GLN A 101 -11.07 8.70 -11.19
C GLN A 101 -10.48 7.67 -12.18
N ASP A 102 -11.27 7.18 -13.14
CA ASP A 102 -10.82 6.26 -14.18
C ASP A 102 -9.75 6.88 -15.09
N ALA A 103 -9.82 8.19 -15.34
CA ALA A 103 -8.80 8.91 -16.11
C ALA A 103 -7.42 8.92 -15.43
N ILE A 104 -7.35 8.63 -14.13
CA ILE A 104 -6.12 8.63 -13.31
C ILE A 104 -5.73 7.18 -12.93
N PHE A 105 -6.47 6.17 -13.40
CA PHE A 105 -6.19 4.76 -13.09
C PHE A 105 -4.77 4.35 -13.54
N PRO A 106 -4.01 3.58 -12.74
CA PRO A 106 -4.40 2.84 -11.52
C PRO A 106 -4.31 3.62 -10.20
N GLY A 107 -4.06 4.93 -10.24
CA GLY A 107 -4.01 5.75 -9.04
C GLY A 107 -5.39 5.91 -8.38
N PHE A 108 -5.39 6.37 -7.13
CA PHE A 108 -6.59 6.81 -6.40
C PHE A 108 -6.43 8.26 -5.99
N ASN A 109 -7.38 9.13 -6.34
CA ASN A 109 -7.32 10.55 -6.01
C ASN A 109 -8.28 10.84 -4.84
N LEU A 110 -7.71 10.94 -3.64
CA LEU A 110 -8.44 11.23 -2.40
C LEU A 110 -9.19 12.57 -2.44
N VAL A 111 -8.67 13.57 -3.15
CA VAL A 111 -9.33 14.89 -3.30
C VAL A 111 -10.62 14.74 -4.08
N LEU A 112 -10.59 14.04 -5.22
CA LEU A 112 -11.80 13.78 -6.00
C LEU A 112 -12.87 13.05 -5.17
N TRP A 113 -12.45 12.13 -4.30
CA TRP A 113 -13.35 11.42 -3.40
C TRP A 113 -13.97 12.36 -2.36
N TRP A 114 -13.17 13.21 -1.71
CA TRP A 114 -13.69 14.15 -0.72
C TRP A 114 -14.58 15.22 -1.34
N ASP A 115 -14.20 15.79 -2.48
CA ASP A 115 -14.99 16.78 -3.19
C ASP A 115 -16.35 16.18 -3.61
N PHE A 116 -16.37 14.89 -4.00
CA PHE A 116 -17.60 14.15 -4.21
C PHE A 116 -18.46 14.07 -2.93
N LEU A 117 -17.89 13.64 -1.80
CA LEU A 117 -18.64 13.55 -0.54
C LEU A 117 -19.20 14.91 -0.11
N GLU A 118 -18.40 15.97 -0.19
CA GLU A 118 -18.79 17.35 0.12
C GLU A 118 -19.92 17.83 -0.80
N SER A 119 -19.86 17.51 -2.10
CA SER A 119 -20.93 17.84 -3.07
C SER A 119 -22.27 17.19 -2.73
N GLN A 120 -22.23 16.05 -2.03
CA GLN A 120 -23.41 15.31 -1.59
C GLN A 120 -23.88 15.74 -0.19
N GLY A 121 -23.26 16.77 0.39
CA GLY A 121 -23.55 17.24 1.75
C GLY A 121 -23.07 16.29 2.84
N ILE A 122 -22.25 15.28 2.50
CA ILE A 122 -21.64 14.37 3.46
C ILE A 122 -20.41 15.07 4.01
N LYS A 123 -20.51 15.55 5.25
CA LYS A 123 -19.38 16.16 5.95
C LYS A 123 -18.29 15.11 6.16
N SER A 124 -17.23 15.21 5.38
CA SER A 124 -16.05 14.37 5.55
C SER A 124 -15.09 15.07 6.50
N SER A 125 -15.02 14.62 7.75
CA SER A 125 -13.91 15.00 8.65
C SER A 125 -12.58 14.37 8.21
N ALA A 126 -12.54 13.59 7.13
CA ALA A 126 -11.34 12.90 6.69
C ALA A 126 -10.24 13.86 6.24
N ARG A 127 -10.58 15.00 5.62
CA ARG A 127 -9.59 16.02 5.23
C ARG A 127 -8.95 16.67 6.46
N GLU A 128 -9.77 17.08 7.43
CA GLU A 128 -9.31 17.63 8.71
C GLU A 128 -8.51 16.60 9.52
N LEU A 129 -8.96 15.34 9.56
CA LEU A 129 -8.28 14.26 10.24
C LEU A 129 -6.95 13.92 9.57
N GLN A 130 -6.88 13.95 8.24
CA GLN A 130 -5.64 13.74 7.49
C GLN A 130 -4.64 14.86 7.78
N GLU A 131 -5.07 16.12 7.77
CA GLU A 131 -4.22 17.27 8.13
C GLU A 131 -3.76 17.16 9.58
N LYS A 132 -4.67 16.81 10.50
CA LYS A 132 -4.33 16.59 11.91
C LYS A 132 -3.27 15.49 12.08
N ASN A 133 -3.49 14.32 11.47
CA ASN A 133 -2.53 13.22 11.51
C ASN A 133 -1.18 13.64 10.91
N PHE A 134 -1.21 14.42 9.81
CA PHE A 134 0.00 14.95 9.22
C PHE A 134 0.75 15.85 10.20
N ARG A 135 0.08 16.79 10.87
CA ARG A 135 0.71 17.67 11.87
C ARG A 135 1.22 16.92 13.10
N GLU A 136 0.62 15.79 13.46
CA GLU A 136 1.12 14.93 14.54
C GLU A 136 2.43 14.24 14.15
N CYS A 137 2.59 13.81 12.88
CA CYS A 137 3.81 13.18 12.37
C CYS A 137 4.88 14.19 11.91
N PHE A 138 4.45 15.34 11.40
CA PHE A 138 5.23 16.37 10.75
C PHE A 138 4.79 17.75 11.28
N PRO A 139 5.32 18.18 12.43
CA PRO A 139 4.84 19.38 13.14
C PRO A 139 5.04 20.70 12.37
N THR A 140 5.92 20.71 11.38
CA THR A 140 6.31 21.89 10.60
C THR A 140 6.32 21.56 9.11
N GLY A 141 6.42 22.56 8.24
CA GLY A 141 6.53 22.35 6.79
C GLY A 141 5.27 21.76 6.14
N ASP A 142 5.32 21.59 4.84
CA ASP A 142 4.25 21.02 4.03
C ASP A 142 4.70 19.68 3.42
N TYR A 143 3.76 18.93 2.83
CA TYR A 143 4.05 17.61 2.23
C TYR A 143 5.24 17.62 1.27
N ALA A 144 5.41 18.68 0.49
CA ALA A 144 6.51 18.83 -0.47
C ALA A 144 7.89 18.92 0.21
N ASP A 145 7.98 19.53 1.39
CA ASP A 145 9.24 19.68 2.13
C ASP A 145 9.80 18.32 2.57
N TYR A 146 8.91 17.35 2.79
CA TYR A 146 9.26 15.99 3.19
C TYR A 146 9.47 15.04 2.00
N GLU A 147 9.12 15.43 0.77
CA GLU A 147 9.25 14.56 -0.40
C GLU A 147 10.68 14.04 -0.61
N PRO A 148 11.75 14.86 -0.54
CA PRO A 148 13.11 14.37 -0.73
C PRO A 148 13.49 13.26 0.27
N ILE A 149 13.04 13.41 1.52
CA ILE A 149 13.28 12.44 2.60
C ILE A 149 12.53 11.14 2.30
N MET A 150 11.27 11.24 1.87
CA MET A 150 10.42 10.10 1.57
C MET A 150 10.89 9.33 0.33
N ARG A 151 11.32 10.05 -0.72
CA ARG A 151 11.99 9.47 -1.88
C ARG A 151 13.24 8.72 -1.48
N LYS A 152 14.07 9.30 -0.61
CA LYS A 152 15.29 8.64 -0.11
C LYS A 152 14.96 7.36 0.66
N LYS A 153 14.01 7.41 1.59
CA LYS A 153 13.60 6.26 2.38
C LYS A 153 13.07 5.12 1.51
N LEU A 154 12.24 5.44 0.52
CA LEU A 154 11.75 4.44 -0.43
C LEU A 154 12.88 3.90 -1.34
N ALA A 155 13.80 4.75 -1.77
CA ALA A 155 14.97 4.34 -2.56
C ALA A 155 15.89 3.38 -1.76
N GLU A 156 16.13 3.67 -0.47
CA GLU A 156 16.86 2.79 0.44
C GLU A 156 16.21 1.40 0.49
N LEU A 157 14.88 1.31 0.65
CA LEU A 157 14.15 0.02 0.62
C LEU A 157 14.31 -0.74 -0.70
N PHE A 158 14.29 -0.04 -1.85
CA PHE A 158 14.51 -0.69 -3.14
C PHE A 158 15.92 -1.27 -3.29
N LEU A 159 16.93 -0.62 -2.71
CA LEU A 159 18.31 -1.09 -2.73
C LEU A 159 18.56 -2.22 -1.71
N GLU A 160 17.93 -2.17 -0.55
CA GLU A 160 18.06 -3.20 0.50
C GLU A 160 17.52 -4.57 0.05
N LEU A 161 16.47 -4.58 -0.77
CA LEU A 161 15.89 -5.81 -1.30
C LEU A 161 16.72 -6.44 -2.44
N ASP A 162 17.67 -5.70 -3.02
CA ASP A 162 18.68 -6.13 -4.01
C ASP A 162 18.15 -7.13 -5.08
N LEU A 163 16.95 -6.86 -5.62
CA LEU A 163 16.37 -7.74 -6.63
C LEU A 163 16.87 -7.38 -8.04
N PRO A 164 17.32 -8.37 -8.83
CA PRO A 164 17.74 -8.13 -10.21
C PRO A 164 16.52 -7.84 -11.07
N VAL A 165 16.25 -6.57 -11.33
CA VAL A 165 15.14 -6.14 -12.20
C VAL A 165 15.42 -6.49 -13.67
N ASP A 166 16.70 -6.65 -14.03
CA ASP A 166 17.12 -6.97 -15.39
C ASP A 166 16.60 -8.33 -15.84
N GLY A 167 15.75 -8.31 -16.87
CA GLY A 167 15.14 -9.51 -17.46
C GLY A 167 13.80 -9.91 -16.84
N MET A 168 13.30 -9.18 -15.83
CA MET A 168 11.92 -9.35 -15.35
C MET A 168 10.91 -8.80 -16.36
N ASP A 169 9.77 -9.47 -16.49
CA ASP A 169 8.65 -8.94 -17.27
C ASP A 169 7.98 -7.76 -16.53
N LYS A 170 7.23 -6.93 -17.27
CA LYS A 170 6.61 -5.71 -16.73
C LYS A 170 5.66 -5.97 -15.55
N GLN A 171 4.98 -7.12 -15.53
CA GLN A 171 4.05 -7.44 -14.46
C GLN A 171 4.81 -7.78 -13.18
N THR A 172 5.88 -8.57 -13.28
CA THR A 172 6.76 -8.87 -12.14
C THR A 172 7.39 -7.61 -11.55
N VAL A 173 7.87 -6.68 -12.39
CA VAL A 173 8.41 -5.39 -11.92
C VAL A 173 7.35 -4.56 -11.18
N ARG A 174 6.11 -4.58 -11.68
CA ARG A 174 4.98 -3.89 -11.05
C ARG A 174 4.63 -4.50 -9.69
N GLU A 175 4.56 -5.83 -9.61
CA GLU A 175 4.27 -6.54 -8.35
C GLU A 175 5.35 -6.28 -7.30
N TYR A 176 6.62 -6.29 -7.72
CA TYR A 176 7.73 -5.89 -6.86
C TYR A 176 7.58 -4.45 -6.35
N THR A 177 7.32 -3.51 -7.27
CA THR A 177 7.11 -2.09 -6.90
C THR A 177 5.99 -1.94 -5.87
N LEU A 178 4.89 -2.68 -6.04
CA LEU A 178 3.79 -2.70 -5.08
C LEU A 178 4.19 -3.31 -3.73
N ALA A 179 5.00 -4.37 -3.72
CA ALA A 179 5.48 -4.99 -2.49
C ALA A 179 6.35 -4.02 -1.67
N VAL A 180 7.32 -3.35 -2.31
CA VAL A 180 8.17 -2.35 -1.63
C VAL A 180 7.34 -1.16 -1.16
N LEU A 181 6.40 -0.70 -1.98
CA LEU A 181 5.52 0.41 -1.60
C LEU A 181 4.62 0.04 -0.41
N ASN A 182 4.18 -1.21 -0.31
CA ASN A 182 3.45 -1.71 0.86
C ASN A 182 4.33 -1.77 2.11
N GLU A 183 5.59 -2.20 1.98
CA GLU A 183 6.55 -2.17 3.08
C GLU A 183 6.82 -0.73 3.54
N PHE A 184 7.01 0.21 2.60
CA PHE A 184 7.18 1.62 2.92
C PHE A 184 6.00 2.19 3.72
N ARG A 185 4.77 1.77 3.41
CA ARG A 185 3.53 2.16 4.11
C ARG A 185 3.32 1.46 5.45
N SER A 186 4.16 0.48 5.81
CA SER A 186 4.07 -0.19 7.10
C SER A 186 4.43 0.79 8.23
N ASP A 187 5.31 1.76 7.94
CA ASP A 187 5.57 2.91 8.80
C ASP A 187 4.41 3.90 8.75
N TRP A 188 3.93 4.28 9.93
CA TRP A 188 2.79 5.18 10.09
C TRP A 188 3.05 6.57 9.51
N ASN A 189 4.24 7.13 9.69
CA ASN A 189 4.58 8.47 9.23
C ASN A 189 4.61 8.50 7.69
N HIS A 190 5.20 7.48 7.07
CA HIS A 190 5.20 7.35 5.61
C HIS A 190 3.79 7.22 5.04
N LYS A 191 2.95 6.39 5.68
CA LYS A 191 1.55 6.21 5.28
C LYS A 191 0.75 7.51 5.37
N ILE A 192 0.94 8.28 6.45
CA ILE A 192 0.28 9.58 6.63
C ILE A 192 0.78 10.58 5.60
N TRP A 193 2.09 10.70 5.40
CA TRP A 193 2.65 11.60 4.38
C TRP A 193 2.08 11.29 3.00
N MET A 194 2.11 10.01 2.58
CA MET A 194 1.62 9.64 1.25
C MET A 194 0.15 9.96 1.03
N ARG A 195 -0.70 9.72 2.04
CA ARG A 195 -2.14 10.04 1.92
C ARG A 195 -2.40 11.51 1.64
N GLY A 196 -1.56 12.41 2.11
CA GLY A 196 -1.73 13.84 1.85
C GLY A 196 -0.93 14.35 0.66
N TYR A 197 0.26 13.80 0.38
CA TYR A 197 1.06 14.18 -0.78
C TYR A 197 0.37 13.78 -2.10
N PHE A 198 -0.24 12.59 -2.16
CA PHE A 198 -0.94 12.11 -3.35
C PHE A 198 -2.39 12.60 -3.47
N ASN A 199 -2.77 13.64 -2.72
CA ASN A 199 -4.01 14.37 -2.91
C ASN A 199 -3.98 15.15 -4.24
N GLY A 200 -4.16 14.47 -5.37
CA GLY A 200 -4.22 15.09 -6.70
C GLY A 200 -3.05 14.82 -7.65
N TYR A 201 -2.09 13.96 -7.29
CA TYR A 201 -0.95 13.59 -8.14
C TYR A 201 -1.15 12.27 -8.90
N ASP A 202 -0.42 12.11 -10.01
CA ASP A 202 -0.43 10.95 -10.93
C ASP A 202 0.15 9.67 -10.30
N GLY A 203 -0.57 9.11 -9.33
CA GLY A 203 -0.40 7.73 -8.88
C GLY A 203 0.87 7.44 -8.05
N ASP A 204 0.64 6.92 -6.86
CA ASP A 204 1.65 6.36 -5.96
C ASP A 204 2.57 5.32 -6.63
N VAL A 205 2.05 4.46 -7.51
CA VAL A 205 2.82 3.43 -8.21
C VAL A 205 3.80 4.01 -9.22
N ALA A 206 3.37 5.02 -10.00
CA ALA A 206 4.25 5.66 -10.99
C ALA A 206 5.37 6.44 -10.31
N TRP A 207 5.04 7.13 -9.21
CA TRP A 207 6.03 7.77 -8.34
C TRP A 207 7.02 6.74 -7.76
N ALA A 208 6.53 5.62 -7.22
CA ALA A 208 7.39 4.56 -6.67
C ALA A 208 8.29 3.94 -7.75
N ASP A 209 7.78 3.73 -8.96
CA ASP A 209 8.58 3.24 -10.08
C ASP A 209 9.66 4.24 -10.50
N ASN A 210 9.36 5.55 -10.49
CA ASN A 210 10.37 6.59 -10.71
C ASN A 210 11.47 6.54 -9.63
N VAL A 211 11.10 6.40 -8.36
CA VAL A 211 12.06 6.28 -7.26
C VAL A 211 12.92 5.02 -7.43
N ARG A 212 12.31 3.88 -7.77
CA ARG A 212 13.01 2.62 -8.03
C ARG A 212 14.06 2.75 -9.13
N GLN A 213 13.68 3.33 -10.27
CA GLN A 213 14.59 3.51 -11.42
C GLN A 213 15.78 4.42 -11.10
N ASN A 214 15.64 5.31 -10.10
CA ASN A 214 16.65 6.29 -9.73
C ASN A 214 17.23 6.04 -8.33
N ALA A 215 16.99 4.86 -7.74
CA ALA A 215 17.24 4.63 -6.31
C ALA A 215 18.72 4.88 -5.92
N ALA A 216 19.66 4.37 -6.71
CA ALA A 216 21.10 4.57 -6.48
C ALA A 216 21.52 6.05 -6.50
N ASN A 217 20.97 6.84 -7.43
CA ASN A 217 21.25 8.27 -7.53
C ASN A 217 20.62 9.03 -6.35
N ILE A 218 19.35 8.74 -6.02
CA ILE A 218 18.64 9.38 -4.92
C ILE A 218 19.37 9.17 -3.58
N VAL A 219 19.87 7.95 -3.33
CA VAL A 219 20.58 7.64 -2.08
C VAL A 219 21.97 8.30 -2.02
N THR A 220 22.63 8.49 -3.16
CA THR A 220 23.98 9.08 -3.22
C THR A 220 23.98 10.61 -3.22
N GLU A 221 22.95 11.28 -3.74
CA GLU A 221 22.87 12.74 -3.81
C GLU A 221 22.58 13.41 -2.44
N LEU A 222 21.79 12.77 -1.57
CA LEU A 222 21.46 13.32 -0.24
C LEU A 222 22.60 13.07 0.77
N THR A 223 23.55 14.00 0.83
CA THR A 223 24.67 14.02 1.78
C THR A 223 24.21 14.61 3.15
N PRO A 224 24.75 14.19 4.31
CA PRO A 224 24.15 14.43 5.64
C PRO A 224 24.03 15.88 6.14
N ALA A 225 24.39 16.89 5.35
CA ALA A 225 24.30 18.29 5.73
C ALA A 225 22.93 18.94 5.43
N ASP A 226 22.08 18.31 4.61
CA ASP A 226 20.88 18.96 4.06
C ASP A 226 19.57 18.64 4.79
N ILE A 227 19.61 17.91 5.91
CA ILE A 227 18.42 17.64 6.74
C ILE A 227 18.77 17.91 8.20
N ASP A 228 19.04 19.17 8.53
CA ASP A 228 18.92 19.64 9.91
C ASP A 228 17.44 19.97 10.18
N THR A 229 16.63 18.94 10.37
CA THR A 229 15.27 19.04 10.96
C THR A 229 15.27 18.63 12.43
N SER A 230 16.41 18.78 13.12
CA SER A 230 16.42 18.84 14.59
C SER A 230 16.13 20.27 15.04
N PRO A 231 15.29 20.49 16.08
CA PRO A 231 14.92 21.83 16.50
C PRO A 231 16.13 22.50 17.15
N LEU A 232 16.81 23.38 16.41
CA LEU A 232 17.86 24.21 16.97
C LEU A 232 17.24 25.19 17.98
N ARG A 233 17.53 24.90 19.25
CA ARG A 233 17.46 25.77 20.41
C ARG A 233 17.90 27.19 20.03
N THR A 234 17.00 28.15 20.24
CA THR A 234 17.21 29.57 20.01
C THR A 234 18.40 30.08 20.84
N GLU A 235 19.55 30.28 20.20
CA GLU A 235 20.55 31.24 20.66
C GLU A 235 20.40 32.51 19.82
N SER A 236 20.07 33.59 20.52
CA SER A 236 19.93 34.93 19.94
C SER A 236 21.27 35.39 19.40
N VAL A 237 21.36 35.58 18.08
CA VAL A 237 22.47 36.30 17.45
C VAL A 237 21.92 37.57 16.80
N THR A 238 22.39 38.69 17.37
CA THR A 238 22.18 40.06 16.94
C THR A 238 22.69 40.29 15.51
N MET A 239 21.81 40.77 14.63
CA MET A 239 22.16 41.24 13.28
C MET A 239 22.74 42.66 13.31
N PRO A 240 23.72 42.98 12.45
CA PRO A 240 23.88 44.34 11.93
C PRO A 240 23.31 44.46 10.51
N ASN A 241 22.52 45.51 10.34
CA ASN A 241 21.98 46.02 9.07
C ASN A 241 23.04 46.12 7.97
N THR A 242 22.69 45.77 6.74
CA THR A 242 23.20 46.48 5.55
C THR A 242 22.13 46.51 4.45
N THR A 243 21.80 47.72 4.04
CA THR A 243 20.88 48.09 2.97
C THR A 243 21.63 48.21 1.64
N HIS A 244 21.11 47.58 0.58
CA HIS A 244 21.26 47.91 -0.85
C HIS A 244 20.74 46.69 -1.65
N ARG A 245 20.16 46.73 -2.84
CA ARG A 245 19.68 47.76 -3.79
C ARG A 245 18.97 46.93 -4.86
N VAL A 246 17.82 47.39 -5.33
CA VAL A 246 17.04 46.77 -6.42
C VAL A 246 17.82 46.80 -7.73
N GLU A 247 17.81 45.69 -8.46
CA GLU A 247 17.72 45.72 -9.92
C GLU A 247 16.91 44.52 -10.43
N GLU A 248 15.94 44.85 -11.27
CA GLU A 248 14.83 44.07 -11.80
C GLU A 248 15.15 43.77 -13.27
N VAL A 249 15.09 42.50 -13.70
CA VAL A 249 14.83 42.11 -15.10
C VAL A 249 14.03 40.80 -15.09
N SER A 250 12.85 40.87 -15.68
CA SER A 250 11.85 39.80 -15.90
C SER A 250 12.33 38.67 -16.82
N ASP A 251 11.84 37.45 -16.59
CA ASP A 251 10.89 36.78 -17.52
C ASP A 251 10.30 35.48 -16.95
N THR A 252 9.01 35.56 -16.61
CA THR A 252 7.88 34.65 -16.93
C THR A 252 8.03 33.12 -16.76
N VAL A 253 7.34 32.53 -15.76
CA VAL A 253 6.23 31.54 -15.92
C VAL A 253 5.37 31.56 -14.63
N SER A 254 4.11 31.95 -14.75
CA SER A 254 3.14 32.04 -13.66
C SER A 254 2.54 30.67 -13.30
N LEU A 255 2.58 30.28 -12.01
CA LEU A 255 1.65 29.30 -11.42
C LEU A 255 0.35 30.01 -10.98
N PRO A 256 -0.82 29.34 -11.02
CA PRO A 256 -2.08 29.95 -10.64
C PRO A 256 -2.20 30.10 -9.11
N ASN A 257 -2.16 31.35 -8.66
CA ASN A 257 -2.59 31.78 -7.34
C ASN A 257 -4.10 31.59 -7.17
N THR A 258 -4.55 31.01 -6.06
CA THR A 258 -5.91 31.23 -5.55
C THR A 258 -5.87 31.51 -4.04
N HIS A 259 -5.93 32.81 -3.73
CA HIS A 259 -6.55 33.45 -2.58
C HIS A 259 -6.27 32.96 -1.15
N THR A 260 -5.30 33.61 -0.50
CA THR A 260 -5.30 33.85 0.94
C THR A 260 -6.30 34.97 1.26
N GLU A 261 -7.42 34.62 1.87
CA GLU A 261 -8.31 35.60 2.52
C GLU A 261 -7.94 35.67 4.00
N ALA A 262 -7.42 36.84 4.40
CA ALA A 262 -7.06 37.15 5.78
C ALA A 262 -8.32 37.43 6.60
N LEU A 263 -8.43 36.81 7.78
CA LEU A 263 -9.37 37.21 8.83
C LEU A 263 -8.61 37.45 10.16
N PRO A 264 -9.15 38.31 11.04
CA PRO A 264 -8.38 39.31 11.77
C PRO A 264 -7.94 38.84 13.16
N ALA A 265 -6.95 39.57 13.68
CA ALA A 265 -6.51 39.52 15.06
C ALA A 265 -7.68 39.74 16.04
N LEU A 266 -7.82 38.85 17.02
CA LEU A 266 -8.62 39.09 18.21
C LEU A 266 -7.74 38.86 19.45
N LYS A 267 -7.55 39.95 20.20
CA LYS A 267 -6.89 40.01 21.50
C LYS A 267 -7.77 39.42 22.59
N ASP A 268 -7.09 38.81 23.56
CA ASP A 268 -7.46 38.58 24.97
C ASP A 268 -8.81 37.94 25.28
N LEU A 269 -8.74 36.74 25.86
CA LEU A 269 -9.36 36.47 27.17
C LEU A 269 -8.61 35.34 27.88
N ALA A 270 -8.01 35.71 29.01
CA ALA A 270 -7.49 34.82 30.01
C ALA A 270 -8.58 33.88 30.56
N GLN A 271 -8.27 32.59 30.69
CA GLN A 271 -8.27 31.86 31.96
C GLN A 271 -8.07 30.37 31.70
N VAL A 272 -6.95 29.87 32.23
CA VAL A 272 -6.72 28.45 32.50
C VAL A 272 -7.41 28.13 33.82
N PRO A 273 -8.22 27.05 33.89
CA PRO A 273 -8.25 26.22 35.08
C PRO A 273 -7.64 24.85 34.78
N GLN A 274 -6.53 24.57 35.46
CA GLN A 274 -6.03 23.22 35.65
C GLN A 274 -7.09 22.41 36.42
N THR A 275 -7.58 21.33 35.83
CA THR A 275 -7.95 20.12 36.57
C THR A 275 -7.62 18.93 35.66
N ILE A 276 -6.45 18.34 35.87
CA ILE A 276 -6.09 17.06 35.29
C ILE A 276 -6.81 16.00 36.13
N GLN A 277 -7.94 15.50 35.64
CA GLN A 277 -8.38 14.15 36.01
C GLN A 277 -7.82 13.18 34.97
N ARG A 278 -6.90 12.35 35.43
CA ARG A 278 -6.31 11.24 34.70
C ARG A 278 -7.35 10.12 34.66
N THR A 279 -8.09 10.01 33.57
CA THR A 279 -8.94 8.85 33.29
C THR A 279 -8.16 7.87 32.43
N GLU A 280 -8.10 6.62 32.88
CA GLU A 280 -7.48 5.48 32.17
C GLU A 280 -8.09 5.32 30.76
N PRO A 281 -7.29 4.98 29.73
CA PRO A 281 -7.85 4.70 28.41
C PRO A 281 -8.50 3.31 28.41
N GLU A 282 -9.83 3.27 28.30
CA GLU A 282 -10.54 2.08 27.83
C GLU A 282 -10.10 1.74 26.38
N PRO A 283 -9.98 0.45 26.02
CA PRO A 283 -9.64 0.05 24.66
C PRO A 283 -10.81 0.32 23.72
N VAL A 284 -10.63 1.30 22.83
CA VAL A 284 -11.55 1.63 21.74
C VAL A 284 -11.60 0.45 20.77
N LYS A 285 -12.72 -0.28 20.77
CA LYS A 285 -13.04 -1.33 19.81
C LYS A 285 -13.27 -0.75 18.42
N GLN A 286 -12.26 -0.82 17.55
CA GLN A 286 -12.44 -0.57 16.12
C GLN A 286 -13.19 -1.76 15.49
N HIS A 287 -14.41 -1.52 15.01
CA HIS A 287 -15.19 -2.50 14.25
C HIS A 287 -14.80 -2.41 12.77
N THR A 288 -14.26 -3.50 12.24
CA THR A 288 -14.15 -3.77 10.81
C THR A 288 -15.20 -4.79 10.38
N PRO A 289 -15.66 -4.77 9.12
CA PRO A 289 -16.80 -5.55 8.67
C PRO A 289 -16.43 -6.99 8.30
N ASP A 290 -17.35 -7.93 8.60
CA ASP A 290 -17.26 -9.34 8.25
C ASP A 290 -17.55 -9.56 6.76
N ILE A 291 -16.58 -10.13 6.02
CA ILE A 291 -16.80 -10.71 4.70
C ILE A 291 -16.86 -12.24 4.87
N PRO A 292 -17.88 -12.96 4.36
CA PRO A 292 -17.99 -14.39 4.55
C PRO A 292 -16.94 -15.13 3.71
N GLY A 293 -16.00 -15.80 4.38
CA GLY A 293 -15.10 -16.78 3.75
C GLY A 293 -13.60 -16.54 3.93
N PHE A 294 -13.18 -15.40 4.47
CA PHE A 294 -11.80 -15.15 4.87
C PHE A 294 -11.77 -14.47 6.25
N LEU A 295 -11.15 -15.12 7.23
CA LEU A 295 -10.89 -14.49 8.54
C LEU A 295 -9.93 -13.31 8.30
N THR A 296 -10.32 -12.12 8.76
CA THR A 296 -9.45 -10.93 8.72
C THR A 296 -8.21 -11.16 9.61
N GLU A 297 -7.08 -10.55 9.25
CA GLU A 297 -5.80 -10.59 10.01
C GLU A 297 -6.01 -10.27 11.51
N THR A 298 -6.99 -9.41 11.82
CA THR A 298 -7.44 -9.06 13.16
C THR A 298 -8.17 -10.21 13.86
N GLN A 299 -9.08 -10.91 13.20
CA GLN A 299 -9.75 -12.10 13.75
C GLN A 299 -8.78 -13.28 13.93
N PHE A 300 -7.79 -13.41 13.05
CA PHE A 300 -6.68 -14.36 13.17
C PHE A 300 -5.84 -14.07 14.42
N GLN A 301 -5.41 -12.83 14.61
CA GLN A 301 -4.68 -12.39 15.80
C GLN A 301 -5.52 -12.52 17.08
N ASP A 302 -6.80 -12.17 17.05
CA ASP A 302 -7.66 -12.21 18.24
C ASP A 302 -8.02 -13.64 18.67
N THR A 303 -8.23 -14.55 17.71
CA THR A 303 -8.45 -15.99 18.02
C THR A 303 -7.18 -16.62 18.58
N LEU A 304 -6.01 -16.27 18.05
CA LEU A 304 -4.74 -16.77 18.56
C LEU A 304 -4.38 -16.17 19.93
N ARG A 305 -4.68 -14.89 20.17
CA ARG A 305 -4.50 -14.22 21.47
C ARG A 305 -5.47 -14.74 22.54
N ALA A 306 -6.66 -15.21 22.15
CA ALA A 306 -7.60 -15.81 23.08
C ALA A 306 -7.15 -17.20 23.59
N HIS A 307 -6.33 -17.91 22.82
CA HIS A 307 -5.89 -19.27 23.13
C HIS A 307 -4.44 -19.38 23.60
N PHE A 308 -3.62 -18.35 23.38
CA PHE A 308 -2.20 -18.34 23.72
C PHE A 308 -1.81 -17.05 24.46
N SER A 309 -0.80 -17.14 25.34
CA SER A 309 -0.23 -15.92 25.92
C SER A 309 0.42 -15.08 24.81
N PRO A 310 0.42 -13.74 24.92
CA PRO A 310 1.02 -12.85 23.92
C PRO A 310 2.49 -13.19 23.63
N GLU A 311 3.28 -13.61 24.63
CA GLU A 311 4.69 -13.96 24.42
C GLU A 311 4.86 -15.30 23.68
N ARG A 312 3.90 -16.21 23.82
CA ARG A 312 3.91 -17.52 23.15
C ARG A 312 3.55 -17.35 21.68
N LEU A 313 2.53 -16.53 21.39
CA LEU A 313 2.14 -16.18 20.03
C LEU A 313 3.23 -15.40 19.28
N ASN A 314 3.82 -14.38 19.92
CA ASN A 314 4.88 -13.59 19.29
C ASN A 314 6.11 -14.44 18.95
N ARG A 315 6.46 -15.42 19.80
CA ARG A 315 7.53 -16.39 19.50
C ARG A 315 7.19 -17.29 18.32
N ALA A 316 5.93 -17.71 18.19
CA ALA A 316 5.50 -18.53 17.07
C ALA A 316 5.54 -17.75 15.75
N LEU A 317 5.02 -16.53 15.73
CA LEU A 317 5.09 -15.65 14.55
C LEU A 317 6.53 -15.29 14.18
N ALA A 318 7.39 -15.01 15.16
CA ALA A 318 8.81 -14.78 14.92
C ALA A 318 9.51 -16.01 14.32
N THR A 319 9.11 -17.22 14.73
CA THR A 319 9.65 -18.48 14.17
C THR A 319 9.21 -18.68 12.73
N LEU A 320 7.94 -18.41 12.40
CA LEU A 320 7.42 -18.47 11.03
C LEU A 320 8.06 -17.43 10.13
N ASN A 321 8.21 -16.17 10.60
CA ASN A 321 8.85 -15.11 9.82
C ASN A 321 10.33 -15.41 9.56
N ARG A 322 11.01 -16.08 10.50
CA ARG A 322 12.45 -16.37 10.39
C ARG A 322 12.78 -17.53 9.46
N TYR A 323 11.92 -18.56 9.41
CA TYR A 323 12.22 -19.81 8.68
C TYR A 323 11.24 -20.08 7.53
N GLY A 324 10.24 -19.21 7.31
CA GLY A 324 9.17 -19.45 6.34
C GLY A 324 8.05 -20.33 6.90
N SER A 325 6.94 -20.42 6.17
CA SER A 325 5.70 -21.06 6.65
C SER A 325 5.86 -22.58 6.85
N GLU A 326 6.52 -23.30 5.95
CA GLU A 326 6.67 -24.76 6.06
C GLU A 326 7.71 -25.17 7.12
N GLU A 327 8.94 -24.66 7.03
CA GLU A 327 10.02 -25.00 7.96
C GLU A 327 9.76 -24.41 9.36
N GLY A 328 9.20 -23.21 9.44
CA GLY A 328 8.79 -22.60 10.70
C GLY A 328 7.71 -23.41 11.42
N LEU A 329 6.75 -23.98 10.69
CA LEU A 329 5.70 -24.80 11.28
C LEU A 329 6.22 -26.17 11.74
N GLN A 330 7.17 -26.77 11.02
CA GLN A 330 7.84 -27.99 11.47
C GLN A 330 8.63 -27.76 12.77
N ARG A 331 9.36 -26.64 12.87
CA ARG A 331 10.06 -26.25 14.11
C ARG A 331 9.10 -25.95 15.25
N LEU A 332 7.93 -25.36 14.95
CA LEU A 332 6.89 -25.18 15.95
C LEU A 332 6.27 -26.50 16.40
N LYS A 333 6.13 -27.51 15.55
CA LYS A 333 5.67 -28.85 15.98
C LYS A 333 6.63 -29.48 17.00
N GLU A 334 7.93 -29.20 16.89
CA GLU A 334 8.95 -29.70 17.81
C GLU A 334 9.00 -28.90 19.14
N SER A 335 8.85 -27.57 19.08
CA SER A 335 8.97 -26.71 20.26
C SER A 335 7.66 -26.44 20.99
N ASP A 336 6.55 -26.38 20.27
CA ASP A 336 5.22 -26.00 20.75
C ASP A 336 4.09 -26.59 19.88
N PRO A 337 3.79 -27.90 20.02
CA PRO A 337 2.90 -28.63 19.12
C PRO A 337 1.45 -28.13 19.11
N GLU A 338 0.94 -27.61 20.23
CA GLU A 338 -0.42 -27.06 20.30
C GLU A 338 -0.59 -25.82 19.42
N VAL A 339 0.40 -24.93 19.44
CA VAL A 339 0.41 -23.72 18.60
C VAL A 339 0.56 -24.10 17.13
N ALA A 340 1.41 -25.08 16.84
CA ALA A 340 1.65 -25.55 15.48
C ALA A 340 0.39 -26.16 14.83
N THR A 341 -0.35 -27.02 15.52
CA THR A 341 -1.59 -27.62 14.99
C THR A 341 -2.64 -26.55 14.69
N ARG A 342 -2.76 -25.54 15.56
CA ARG A 342 -3.70 -24.44 15.32
C ARG A 342 -3.28 -23.61 14.11
N LEU A 343 -2.02 -23.20 14.02
CA LEU A 343 -1.49 -22.45 12.88
C LEU A 343 -1.55 -23.24 11.57
N GLU A 344 -1.35 -24.56 11.61
CA GLU A 344 -1.46 -25.45 10.44
C GLU A 344 -2.87 -25.43 9.83
N ASN A 345 -3.89 -25.51 10.68
CA ASN A 345 -5.29 -25.44 10.26
C ASN A 345 -5.66 -24.08 9.64
N PHE A 346 -4.92 -23.02 9.99
CA PHE A 346 -5.12 -21.69 9.41
C PHE A 346 -4.33 -21.48 8.11
N ILE A 347 -3.11 -22.01 8.00
CA ILE A 347 -2.26 -21.86 6.82
C ILE A 347 -2.69 -22.82 5.69
N GLN A 348 -3.24 -23.99 6.03
CA GLN A 348 -3.72 -24.99 5.07
C GLN A 348 -5.18 -25.41 5.35
N PRO A 349 -6.17 -24.51 5.18
CA PRO A 349 -7.56 -24.77 5.55
C PRO A 349 -8.24 -25.90 4.74
N ASN A 350 -7.63 -26.38 3.64
CA ASN A 350 -8.22 -27.37 2.72
C ASN A 350 -7.67 -28.80 2.87
N LYS A 351 -6.87 -29.12 3.89
CA LYS A 351 -6.33 -30.49 4.07
C LYS A 351 -7.29 -31.47 4.77
N GLU A 352 -8.39 -30.99 5.35
CA GLU A 352 -9.37 -31.82 6.08
C GLU A 352 -10.68 -32.08 5.30
N ARG A 353 -10.71 -31.83 3.97
CA ARG A 353 -11.88 -32.10 3.10
C ARG A 353 -11.62 -33.10 1.98
N ASP A 354 -10.76 -34.09 2.22
CA ASP A 354 -10.70 -35.32 1.42
C ASP A 354 -10.76 -36.57 2.32
#